data_AF-A0A8J8CX74-F1
#
_entry.id   AF-A0A8J8CX74-F1
#
_cell.length_a   1.000
_cell.length_b   1.000
_cell.length_c   1.000
_cell.angle_alpha   90.00
_cell.angle_beta   90.00
_cell.angle_gamma   90.00
#
_symmetry.space_group_name_H-M   'P 1'
#
loop_
_entity.id
_entity.type
_entity.pdbx_description
1 polymer ?
#
loop_
_entity_poly.entity_id
_entity_poly.type
_entity_poly.pdbx_seq_one_letter_code
_entity_poly.pdbx_strand_id
1 'polypeptide(L)'
;MTADASRDGPDGPGADGTDSGAEEDGAAAPATIDPRRIDREAAARGGVYALLATLFDEPDESLYARIADGRVDATCRDLVDATGLAVDPPDLTVDDDHETLCARFNDLFTVGYAEYEDRTDGSLDSEGPAVSLYETSYRPEASWNDVNLDLARAYDYFGLEVDQSARDNHDYLPYQLEFAGYLARREAESSADAARARLDLHDRHLHVVAGGLADRMAEERGTGLYGELAAFLDRFVTADQAALADRFEGGDAR
;
A
#
# COMPACT_ATOMS: atom_id res chain seq x y z
N MET A 1 66.70 -26.13 -45.66
CA MET A 1 68.06 -25.71 -46.04
C MET A 1 68.06 -24.19 -46.02
N THR A 2 69.03 -23.63 -45.30
CA THR A 2 69.25 -22.23 -44.90
C THR A 2 69.14 -21.16 -45.98
N ALA A 3 68.84 -19.92 -45.53
CA ALA A 3 69.21 -18.57 -46.00
C ALA A 3 67.95 -17.69 -46.14
N ASP A 4 67.71 -16.71 -45.28
CA ASP A 4 68.38 -15.41 -45.07
C ASP A 4 67.98 -14.30 -46.07
N ALA A 5 67.76 -13.13 -45.48
CA ALA A 5 67.72 -11.77 -46.00
C ALA A 5 66.43 -11.14 -46.58
N SER A 6 66.12 -9.98 -45.97
CA SER A 6 65.74 -8.69 -46.58
C SER A 6 64.27 -8.21 -46.58
N ARG A 7 64.08 -7.13 -45.80
CA ARG A 7 63.60 -5.77 -46.18
C ARG A 7 62.25 -5.25 -45.63
N ASP A 8 62.36 -3.99 -45.18
CA ASP A 8 61.41 -2.87 -45.13
C ASP A 8 60.29 -2.83 -44.07
N GLY A 9 60.28 -1.71 -43.32
CA GLY A 9 59.28 -1.31 -42.31
C GLY A 9 57.95 -0.81 -42.90
N PRO A 10 57.06 -0.11 -42.14
CA PRO A 10 57.42 1.01 -41.26
C PRO A 10 56.66 1.10 -39.90
N ASP A 11 57.17 1.99 -39.05
CA ASP A 11 56.52 2.84 -38.03
C ASP A 11 55.16 2.43 -37.42
N GLY A 12 55.20 2.14 -36.12
CA GLY A 12 54.07 2.28 -35.18
C GLY A 12 54.51 3.10 -33.96
N PRO A 13 53.78 4.16 -33.56
CA PRO A 13 54.21 5.08 -32.51
C PRO A 13 53.83 4.61 -31.09
N GLY A 14 54.77 4.86 -30.17
CA GLY A 14 54.62 5.14 -28.73
C GLY A 14 53.46 4.53 -27.94
N ALA A 15 53.78 3.56 -27.08
CA ALA A 15 53.01 3.29 -25.87
C ALA A 15 53.71 4.01 -24.70
N ASP A 16 53.10 5.10 -24.25
CA ASP A 16 53.52 5.88 -23.08
C ASP A 16 52.49 5.70 -21.95
N GLY A 17 53.01 5.62 -20.73
CA GLY A 17 52.34 5.92 -19.46
C GLY A 17 50.98 5.28 -19.16
N THR A 18 50.99 4.18 -18.39
CA THR A 18 49.86 3.83 -17.52
C THR A 18 49.75 4.85 -16.38
N ASP A 19 48.81 5.78 -16.50
CA ASP A 19 48.35 6.63 -15.39
C ASP A 19 47.09 6.04 -14.74
N SER A 20 47.13 6.02 -13.41
CA SER A 20 46.18 5.40 -12.50
C SER A 20 45.08 6.41 -12.17
N GLY A 21 44.00 6.41 -12.93
CA GLY A 21 42.77 7.11 -12.58
C GLY A 21 41.82 6.21 -11.80
N ALA A 22 41.93 6.19 -10.47
CA ALA A 22 40.88 5.66 -9.62
C ALA A 22 39.67 6.61 -9.70
N GLU A 23 38.62 6.19 -10.39
CA GLU A 23 37.32 6.84 -10.32
C GLU A 23 36.74 6.60 -8.92
N GLU A 24 36.84 7.62 -8.07
CA GLU A 24 36.07 7.70 -6.83
C GLU A 24 34.59 7.78 -7.19
N ASP A 25 33.91 6.64 -7.10
CA ASP A 25 32.46 6.51 -7.07
C ASP A 25 31.95 7.21 -5.79
N GLY A 26 31.77 8.52 -5.92
CA GLY A 26 31.20 9.38 -4.88
C GLY A 26 29.73 9.07 -4.73
N ALA A 27 29.41 8.02 -3.97
CA ALA A 27 28.06 7.75 -3.48
C ALA A 27 27.53 9.02 -2.80
N ALA A 28 26.63 9.72 -3.49
CA ALA A 28 25.98 10.91 -2.95
C ALA A 28 25.35 10.53 -1.60
N ALA A 29 25.80 11.18 -0.53
CA ALA A 29 25.18 11.03 0.77
C ALA A 29 23.67 11.27 0.62
N PRO A 30 22.80 10.45 1.25
CA PRO A 30 21.36 10.59 1.11
C PRO A 30 20.99 12.03 1.43
N ALA A 31 20.31 12.69 0.49
CA ALA A 31 19.90 14.07 0.62
C ALA A 31 19.11 14.22 1.92
N THR A 32 19.68 14.94 2.89
CA THR A 32 19.04 15.12 4.20
C THR A 32 17.79 15.98 3.98
N ILE A 33 16.61 15.42 4.22
CA ILE A 33 15.35 16.13 4.06
C ILE A 33 15.25 17.20 5.16
N ASP A 34 14.96 18.45 4.77
CA ASP A 34 14.72 19.54 5.73
C ASP A 34 13.35 19.34 6.39
N PRO A 35 13.28 19.08 7.71
CA PRO A 35 12.01 18.84 8.40
C PRO A 35 11.04 20.03 8.33
N ARG A 36 11.52 21.23 8.00
CA ARG A 36 10.68 22.42 7.81
C ARG A 36 9.98 22.48 6.45
N ARG A 37 10.41 21.66 5.50
CA ARG A 37 9.84 21.56 4.14
C ARG A 37 8.87 20.41 3.97
N ILE A 38 8.75 19.56 5.00
CA ILE A 38 7.78 18.47 5.02
C ILE A 38 6.38 19.03 5.22
N ASP A 39 5.48 18.70 4.31
CA ASP A 39 4.05 18.86 4.55
C ASP A 39 3.62 17.86 5.63
N ARG A 40 3.25 18.40 6.80
CA ARG A 40 2.91 17.60 7.97
C ARG A 40 1.56 16.92 7.85
N GLU A 41 0.61 17.52 7.13
CA GLU A 41 -0.71 16.94 6.93
C GLU A 41 -0.60 15.74 6.00
N ALA A 42 0.13 15.87 4.90
CA ALA A 42 0.41 14.74 4.00
C ALA A 42 1.19 13.63 4.71
N ALA A 43 2.18 13.98 5.54
CA ALA A 43 2.92 12.99 6.33
C ALA A 43 2.01 12.25 7.34
N ALA A 44 1.10 12.96 8.00
CA ALA A 44 0.14 12.37 8.93
C ALA A 44 -0.81 11.40 8.22
N ARG A 45 -1.34 11.79 7.04
CA ARG A 45 -2.17 10.89 6.21
C ARG A 45 -1.40 9.63 5.81
N GLY A 46 -0.13 9.77 5.46
CA GLY A 46 0.76 8.63 5.20
C GLY A 46 0.91 7.71 6.41
N GLY A 47 0.95 8.26 7.62
CA GLY A 47 0.96 7.51 8.87
C GLY A 47 -0.35 6.75 9.14
N VAL A 48 -1.50 7.38 8.87
CA VAL A 48 -2.81 6.71 9.02
C VAL A 48 -2.91 5.51 8.07
N TYR A 49 -2.57 5.67 6.79
CA TYR A 49 -2.59 4.55 5.83
C TYR A 49 -1.65 3.42 6.22
N ALA A 50 -0.43 3.73 6.69
CA ALA A 50 0.50 2.71 7.17
C ALA A 50 -0.02 1.96 8.40
N LEU A 51 -0.68 2.67 9.32
CA LEU A 51 -1.33 2.05 10.48
C LEU A 51 -2.47 1.13 10.04
N LEU A 52 -3.33 1.58 9.12
CA LEU A 52 -4.43 0.77 8.61
C LEU A 52 -3.93 -0.48 7.86
N ALA A 53 -2.89 -0.36 7.04
CA ALA A 53 -2.27 -1.52 6.38
C ALA A 53 -1.81 -2.56 7.40
N THR A 54 -1.21 -2.11 8.51
CA THR A 54 -0.77 -2.98 9.61
C THR A 54 -1.95 -3.64 10.34
N LEU A 55 -3.08 -2.94 10.49
CA LEU A 55 -4.24 -3.43 11.25
C LEU A 55 -5.17 -4.34 10.43
N PHE A 56 -5.06 -4.31 9.10
CA PHE A 56 -5.72 -5.24 8.18
C PHE A 56 -4.87 -6.47 7.84
N ASP A 57 -3.76 -6.67 8.53
CA ASP A 57 -2.97 -7.90 8.52
C ASP A 57 -3.19 -8.69 9.83
N GLU A 58 -2.85 -9.98 9.84
CA GLU A 58 -3.05 -10.83 11.01
C GLU A 58 -2.24 -10.29 12.20
N PRO A 59 -2.87 -10.06 13.38
CA PRO A 59 -2.17 -9.44 14.48
C PRO A 59 -1.14 -10.38 15.11
N ASP A 60 0.14 -10.06 14.96
CA ASP A 60 1.19 -10.71 15.73
C ASP A 60 1.13 -10.31 17.23
N GLU A 61 1.86 -11.03 18.08
CA GLU A 61 1.87 -10.78 19.53
C GLU A 61 2.29 -9.34 19.89
N SER A 62 3.18 -8.74 19.09
CA SER A 62 3.72 -7.40 19.31
C SER A 62 2.71 -6.31 18.96
N LEU A 63 1.99 -6.48 17.86
CA LEU A 63 0.86 -5.64 17.47
C LEU A 63 -0.26 -5.76 18.50
N TYR A 64 -0.66 -6.98 18.85
CA TYR A 64 -1.68 -7.21 19.87
C TYR A 64 -1.34 -6.50 21.19
N ALA A 65 -0.11 -6.64 21.70
CA ALA A 65 0.30 -5.98 22.94
C ALA A 65 0.13 -4.45 22.90
N ARG A 66 0.39 -3.82 21.74
CA ARG A 66 0.22 -2.37 21.52
C ARG A 66 -1.24 -1.94 21.34
N ILE A 67 -2.09 -2.84 20.84
CA ILE A 67 -3.54 -2.61 20.79
C ILE A 67 -4.10 -2.70 22.21
N ALA A 68 -3.79 -3.78 22.93
CA ALA A 68 -4.30 -4.06 24.27
C ALA A 68 -3.91 -3.00 25.32
N ASP A 69 -2.76 -2.34 25.17
CA ASP A 69 -2.35 -1.24 26.06
C ASP A 69 -2.75 0.16 25.59
N GLY A 70 -3.52 0.27 24.49
CA GLY A 70 -4.09 1.51 23.99
C GLY A 70 -3.11 2.41 23.22
N ARG A 71 -1.86 1.97 22.97
CA ARG A 71 -0.89 2.77 22.20
C ARG A 71 -1.30 2.95 20.75
N VAL A 72 -1.90 1.93 20.14
CA VAL A 72 -2.41 2.01 18.76
C VAL A 72 -3.53 3.04 18.65
N ASP A 73 -4.51 2.98 19.56
CA ASP A 73 -5.63 3.94 19.64
C ASP A 73 -5.13 5.39 19.81
N ALA A 74 -4.22 5.63 20.76
CA ALA A 74 -3.63 6.95 20.97
C ALA A 74 -2.87 7.46 19.72
N THR A 75 -2.08 6.58 19.09
CA THR A 75 -1.33 6.92 17.87
C THR A 75 -2.27 7.26 16.71
N CYS A 76 -3.36 6.50 16.55
CA CYS A 76 -4.35 6.76 15.51
C CYS A 76 -4.99 8.14 15.69
N ARG A 77 -5.42 8.49 16.91
CA ARG A 77 -5.99 9.80 17.21
C ARG A 77 -5.03 10.95 16.90
N ASP A 78 -3.79 10.84 17.36
CA ASP A 78 -2.76 11.86 17.10
C ASP A 78 -2.51 12.04 15.59
N LEU A 79 -2.50 10.94 14.83
CA LEU A 79 -2.34 10.97 13.38
C LEU A 79 -3.55 11.59 12.68
N VAL A 80 -4.77 11.18 13.05
CA VAL A 80 -6.02 11.71 12.48
C VAL A 80 -6.12 13.22 12.71
N ASP A 81 -5.89 13.69 13.94
CA ASP A 81 -5.89 15.11 14.28
C ASP A 81 -4.85 15.90 13.46
N ALA A 82 -3.70 15.30 13.16
CA ALA A 82 -2.64 15.93 12.38
C ALA A 82 -2.91 15.94 10.86
N THR A 83 -3.89 15.20 10.35
CA THR A 83 -4.18 15.15 8.91
C THR A 83 -4.85 16.40 8.35
N GLY A 84 -5.47 17.21 9.21
CA GLY A 84 -6.31 18.34 8.83
C GLY A 84 -7.66 17.96 8.22
N LEU A 85 -8.00 16.66 8.18
CA LEU A 85 -9.27 16.17 7.65
C LEU A 85 -10.38 16.24 8.71
N ALA A 86 -11.61 16.50 8.28
CA ALA A 86 -12.78 16.50 9.16
C ALA A 86 -13.33 15.07 9.33
N VAL A 87 -12.57 14.22 10.03
CA VAL A 87 -12.91 12.81 10.29
C VAL A 87 -12.73 12.50 11.77
N ASP A 88 -13.71 11.83 12.36
CA ASP A 88 -13.60 11.34 13.73
C ASP A 88 -12.73 10.06 13.78
N PRO A 89 -11.74 9.98 14.69
CA PRO A 89 -10.90 8.80 14.84
C PRO A 89 -11.71 7.59 15.35
N PRO A 90 -11.29 6.36 15.03
CA PRO A 90 -11.93 5.14 15.52
C PRO A 90 -11.66 4.90 17.01
N ASP A 91 -12.43 4.00 17.60
CA ASP A 91 -12.06 3.34 18.86
C ASP A 91 -11.29 2.04 18.54
N LEU A 92 -9.98 2.04 18.79
CA LEU A 92 -9.12 0.88 18.53
C LEU A 92 -8.81 0.09 19.80
N THR A 93 -9.61 0.24 20.85
CA THR A 93 -9.50 -0.59 22.04
C THR A 93 -10.08 -1.98 21.80
N VAL A 94 -9.56 -2.97 22.54
CA VAL A 94 -9.95 -4.38 22.40
C VAL A 94 -10.12 -5.01 23.78
N ASP A 95 -11.24 -5.69 23.97
CA ASP A 95 -11.51 -6.50 25.17
C ASP A 95 -11.05 -7.96 25.00
N ASP A 96 -10.86 -8.40 23.75
CA ASP A 96 -10.44 -9.75 23.40
C ASP A 96 -8.98 -10.03 23.79
N ASP A 97 -8.71 -11.30 24.12
CA ASP A 97 -7.34 -11.80 24.15
C ASP A 97 -6.78 -11.98 22.72
N HIS A 98 -5.46 -12.21 22.63
CA HIS A 98 -4.78 -12.36 21.34
C HIS A 98 -5.37 -13.48 20.49
N GLU A 99 -5.65 -14.64 21.10
CA GLU A 99 -6.21 -15.81 20.42
C GLU A 99 -7.60 -15.50 19.85
N THR A 100 -8.45 -14.82 20.62
CA THR A 100 -9.80 -14.43 20.18
C THR A 100 -9.74 -13.40 19.06
N LEU A 101 -8.81 -12.44 19.12
CA LEU A 101 -8.63 -11.46 18.04
C LEU A 101 -8.16 -12.13 16.74
N CYS A 102 -7.16 -13.03 16.81
CA CYS A 102 -6.71 -13.84 15.67
C CYS A 102 -7.81 -14.75 15.12
N ALA A 103 -8.60 -15.40 15.99
CA ALA A 103 -9.72 -16.21 15.54
C ALA A 103 -10.74 -15.37 14.76
N ARG A 104 -11.06 -14.17 15.25
CA ARG A 104 -11.94 -13.24 14.54
C ARG A 104 -11.37 -12.77 13.20
N PHE A 105 -10.07 -12.46 13.14
CA PHE A 105 -9.41 -12.13 11.89
C PHE A 105 -9.58 -13.25 10.86
N ASN A 106 -9.27 -14.48 11.27
CA ASN A 106 -9.36 -15.65 10.41
C ASN A 106 -10.79 -15.92 9.95
N ASP A 107 -11.77 -15.84 10.86
CA ASP A 107 -13.19 -16.03 10.55
C ASP A 107 -13.71 -15.00 9.55
N LEU A 108 -13.25 -13.75 9.64
CA LEU A 108 -13.69 -12.68 8.75
C LEU A 108 -12.99 -12.71 7.39
N PHE A 109 -11.67 -12.85 7.37
CA PHE A 109 -10.85 -12.51 6.21
C PHE A 109 -10.13 -13.69 5.55
N THR A 110 -9.99 -14.83 6.24
CA THR A 110 -9.13 -15.93 5.76
C THR A 110 -9.93 -17.19 5.41
N VAL A 111 -10.88 -17.57 6.26
CA VAL A 111 -11.61 -18.84 6.11
C VAL A 111 -12.75 -18.65 5.10
N GLY A 112 -12.60 -19.22 3.91
CA GLY A 112 -13.70 -19.39 2.96
C GLY A 112 -14.60 -20.58 3.29
N TYR A 113 -15.89 -20.48 2.97
CA TYR A 113 -16.85 -21.57 3.12
C TYR A 113 -16.92 -22.39 1.84
N ALA A 114 -16.70 -23.70 1.94
CA ALA A 114 -16.86 -24.63 0.82
C ALA A 114 -17.89 -25.70 1.20
N GLU A 115 -19.06 -25.66 0.58
CA GLU A 115 -20.08 -26.70 0.74
C GLU A 115 -20.30 -27.43 -0.60
N TYR A 116 -20.50 -28.75 -0.52
CA TYR A 116 -20.89 -29.54 -1.69
C TYR A 116 -22.36 -29.29 -2.00
N GLU A 117 -22.66 -28.66 -3.14
CA GLU A 117 -24.04 -28.49 -3.62
C GLU A 117 -24.66 -29.85 -3.97
N ASP A 118 -23.90 -30.72 -4.66
CA ASP A 118 -24.29 -32.10 -4.91
C ASP A 118 -23.07 -33.04 -4.83
N ARG A 119 -23.09 -33.93 -3.83
CA ARG A 119 -22.04 -34.95 -3.62
C ARG A 119 -22.00 -36.03 -4.71
N THR A 120 -22.99 -36.07 -5.59
CA THR A 120 -23.16 -37.08 -6.64
C THR A 120 -22.46 -36.68 -7.93
N ASP A 121 -22.39 -35.38 -8.23
CA ASP A 121 -21.67 -34.84 -9.38
C ASP A 121 -20.35 -34.12 -9.00
N GLY A 122 -20.15 -33.86 -7.70
CA GLY A 122 -18.94 -33.23 -7.18
C GLY A 122 -18.93 -31.71 -7.33
N SER A 123 -20.08 -31.08 -7.61
CA SER A 123 -20.24 -29.63 -7.55
C SER A 123 -19.99 -29.12 -6.14
N LEU A 124 -19.16 -28.08 -6.06
CA LEU A 124 -18.66 -27.50 -4.84
C LEU A 124 -18.87 -26.00 -4.98
N ASP A 125 -19.74 -25.46 -4.14
CA ASP A 125 -19.93 -24.02 -4.00
C ASP A 125 -18.91 -23.55 -2.96
N SER A 126 -17.86 -22.91 -3.48
CA SER A 126 -16.83 -22.30 -2.65
C SER A 126 -17.08 -20.81 -2.62
N GLU A 127 -17.63 -20.34 -1.50
CA GLU A 127 -17.65 -18.93 -1.17
C GLU A 127 -16.29 -18.53 -0.56
N GLY A 128 -15.82 -17.34 -0.92
CA GLY A 128 -14.63 -16.75 -0.32
C GLY A 128 -14.80 -16.50 1.19
N PRO A 129 -13.84 -15.83 1.84
CA PRO A 129 -14.03 -15.40 3.22
C PRO A 129 -15.30 -14.55 3.37
N ALA A 130 -15.87 -14.53 4.58
CA ALA A 130 -17.09 -13.77 4.85
C ALA A 130 -16.96 -12.31 4.40
N VAL A 131 -15.77 -11.73 4.60
CA VAL A 131 -15.40 -10.40 4.14
C VAL A 131 -14.08 -10.50 3.38
N SER A 132 -14.05 -10.12 2.11
CA SER A 132 -12.84 -10.19 1.30
C SER A 132 -11.95 -8.97 1.49
N LEU A 133 -10.64 -9.16 1.61
CA LEU A 133 -9.68 -8.04 1.58
C LEU A 133 -9.21 -7.70 0.16
N TYR A 134 -9.90 -8.20 -0.88
CA TYR A 134 -9.57 -7.99 -2.28
C TYR A 134 -10.62 -7.12 -2.96
N GLU A 135 -10.17 -6.03 -3.61
CA GLU A 135 -11.05 -5.08 -4.29
C GLU A 135 -11.96 -5.74 -5.32
N THR A 136 -11.46 -6.76 -6.03
CA THR A 136 -12.22 -7.46 -7.07
C THR A 136 -13.49 -8.13 -6.54
N SER A 137 -13.57 -8.46 -5.24
CA SER A 137 -14.78 -8.99 -4.61
C SER A 137 -15.91 -7.95 -4.51
N TYR A 138 -15.59 -6.66 -4.63
CA TYR A 138 -16.52 -5.53 -4.56
C TYR A 138 -16.82 -4.91 -5.93
N ARG A 139 -16.36 -5.54 -7.02
CA ARG A 139 -16.56 -5.09 -8.40
C ARG A 139 -17.13 -6.17 -9.30
N PRO A 140 -18.42 -6.52 -9.16
CA PRO A 140 -19.04 -7.51 -10.04
C PRO A 140 -18.98 -7.13 -11.54
N GLU A 141 -18.79 -5.84 -11.85
CA GLU A 141 -18.68 -5.30 -13.21
C GLU A 141 -17.26 -5.32 -13.80
N ALA A 142 -16.21 -5.53 -12.99
CA ALA A 142 -14.82 -5.49 -13.45
C ALA A 142 -14.18 -6.88 -13.41
N SER A 143 -13.35 -7.20 -14.41
CA SER A 143 -12.61 -8.45 -14.37
C SER A 143 -11.42 -8.34 -13.41
N TRP A 144 -11.11 -9.45 -12.73
CA TRP A 144 -9.93 -9.53 -11.84
C TRP A 144 -8.64 -9.06 -12.52
N ASN A 145 -8.47 -9.44 -13.80
CA ASN A 145 -7.28 -9.09 -14.58
C ASN A 145 -7.18 -7.59 -14.87
N ASP A 146 -8.32 -6.92 -15.12
CA ASP A 146 -8.32 -5.49 -15.40
C ASP A 146 -7.92 -4.69 -14.15
N VAL A 147 -8.49 -5.02 -12.99
CA VAL A 147 -8.17 -4.37 -11.71
C VAL A 147 -6.69 -4.57 -11.36
N ASN A 148 -6.20 -5.82 -11.43
CA ASN A 148 -4.82 -6.13 -11.07
C ASN A 148 -3.80 -5.50 -12.03
N LEU A 149 -4.09 -5.45 -13.34
CA LEU A 149 -3.19 -4.84 -14.31
C LEU A 149 -3.14 -3.31 -14.14
N ASP A 150 -4.24 -2.68 -13.76
CA ASP A 150 -4.29 -1.24 -13.50
C ASP A 150 -3.45 -0.87 -12.27
N LEU A 151 -3.63 -1.59 -11.15
CA LEU A 151 -2.83 -1.42 -9.94
C LEU A 151 -1.34 -1.72 -10.17
N ALA A 152 -1.02 -2.80 -10.89
CA ALA A 152 0.37 -3.11 -11.23
C ALA A 152 1.05 -1.97 -12.00
N ARG A 153 0.34 -1.35 -12.95
CA ARG A 153 0.85 -0.17 -13.69
C ARG A 153 1.01 1.05 -12.79
N ALA A 154 0.09 1.27 -11.86
CA ALA A 154 0.19 2.36 -10.89
C ALA A 154 1.42 2.18 -9.98
N TYR A 155 1.67 0.97 -9.47
CA TYR A 155 2.84 0.67 -8.66
C TYR A 155 4.15 0.82 -9.46
N ASP A 156 4.21 0.25 -10.66
CA ASP A 156 5.37 0.33 -11.56
C ASP A 156 5.74 1.77 -11.92
N TYR A 157 4.75 2.65 -12.12
CA TYR A 157 5.00 4.09 -12.38
C TYR A 157 5.84 4.74 -11.27
N PHE A 158 5.68 4.30 -10.03
CA PHE A 158 6.46 4.76 -8.88
C PHE A 158 7.67 3.88 -8.55
N GLY A 159 7.99 2.90 -9.40
CA GLY A 159 9.10 1.97 -9.23
C GLY A 159 8.87 0.96 -8.10
N LEU A 160 7.61 0.62 -7.82
CA LEU A 160 7.23 -0.33 -6.79
C LEU A 160 6.75 -1.65 -7.41
N GLU A 161 7.06 -2.76 -6.75
CA GLU A 161 6.60 -4.10 -7.10
C GLU A 161 6.07 -4.79 -5.84
N VAL A 162 5.06 -5.65 -5.99
CA VAL A 162 4.58 -6.51 -4.91
C VAL A 162 5.54 -7.67 -4.70
N ASP A 163 5.78 -8.05 -3.44
CA ASP A 163 6.57 -9.23 -3.12
C ASP A 163 5.84 -10.50 -3.57
N GLN A 164 6.35 -11.11 -4.64
CA GLN A 164 5.77 -12.32 -5.23
C GLN A 164 5.86 -13.55 -4.30
N SER A 165 6.63 -13.49 -3.21
CA SER A 165 6.72 -14.57 -2.22
C SER A 165 5.51 -14.64 -1.28
N ALA A 166 4.78 -13.53 -1.08
CA ALA A 166 3.59 -13.45 -0.23
C ALA A 166 2.35 -14.12 -0.86
N ARG A 167 2.35 -14.38 -2.17
CA ARG A 167 1.25 -14.99 -2.96
C ARG A 167 -0.07 -14.20 -3.00
N ASP A 168 -0.08 -12.96 -2.51
CA ASP A 168 -1.22 -12.05 -2.67
C ASP A 168 -1.19 -11.34 -4.03
N ASN A 169 -2.36 -10.82 -4.41
CA ASN A 169 -2.55 -10.08 -5.67
C ASN A 169 -2.44 -8.56 -5.44
N HIS A 170 -2.30 -7.80 -6.53
CA HIS A 170 -2.11 -6.34 -6.45
C HIS A 170 -3.30 -5.63 -5.82
N ASP A 171 -4.49 -6.22 -5.95
CA ASP A 171 -5.76 -5.71 -5.44
C ASP A 171 -6.03 -6.04 -3.96
N TYR A 172 -5.04 -6.63 -3.26
CA TYR A 172 -5.07 -6.83 -1.82
C TYR A 172 -5.03 -5.49 -1.07
N LEU A 173 -5.99 -5.28 -0.16
CA LEU A 173 -6.22 -3.99 0.50
C LEU A 173 -4.97 -3.44 1.23
N PRO A 174 -4.22 -4.23 2.04
CA PRO A 174 -2.98 -3.74 2.65
C PRO A 174 -1.99 -3.15 1.64
N TYR A 175 -1.82 -3.72 0.45
CA TYR A 175 -0.93 -3.14 -0.58
C TYR A 175 -1.45 -1.81 -1.11
N GLN A 176 -2.76 -1.68 -1.32
CA GLN A 176 -3.36 -0.40 -1.72
C GLN A 176 -3.18 0.67 -0.64
N LEU A 177 -3.32 0.31 0.64
CA LEU A 177 -3.09 1.19 1.78
C LEU A 177 -1.62 1.59 1.90
N GLU A 178 -0.69 0.64 1.76
CA GLU A 178 0.75 0.93 1.73
C GLU A 178 1.11 1.89 0.61
N PHE A 179 0.53 1.68 -0.58
CA PHE A 179 0.74 2.56 -1.72
C PHE A 179 0.16 3.96 -1.50
N ALA A 180 -1.06 4.08 -0.98
CA ALA A 180 -1.65 5.36 -0.60
C ALA A 180 -0.78 6.10 0.44
N GLY A 181 -0.27 5.36 1.43
CA GLY A 181 0.65 5.88 2.44
C GLY A 181 1.99 6.32 1.84
N TYR A 182 2.53 5.57 0.89
CA TYR A 182 3.72 5.94 0.12
C TYR A 182 3.50 7.23 -0.66
N LEU A 183 2.39 7.35 -1.40
CA LEU A 183 2.05 8.56 -2.15
C LEU A 183 1.92 9.79 -1.24
N ALA A 184 1.29 9.63 -0.07
CA ALA A 184 1.17 10.71 0.90
C ALA A 184 2.56 11.14 1.46
N ARG A 185 3.48 10.19 1.71
CA ARG A 185 4.87 10.53 2.08
C ARG A 185 5.63 11.23 0.96
N ARG A 186 5.47 10.78 -0.29
CA ARG A 186 6.07 11.43 -1.48
C ARG A 186 5.53 12.84 -1.67
N GLU A 187 4.24 13.05 -1.47
CA GLU A 187 3.62 14.38 -1.44
C GLU A 187 4.23 15.24 -0.33
N ALA A 188 4.41 14.67 0.87
CA ALA A 188 5.02 15.37 1.99
C ALA A 188 6.45 15.86 1.68
N GLU A 189 7.18 15.13 0.86
CA GLU A 189 8.50 15.46 0.33
C GLU A 189 8.46 16.36 -0.93
N SER A 190 7.29 16.90 -1.29
CA SER A 190 7.05 17.77 -2.45
C SER A 190 7.14 17.08 -3.83
N SER A 191 6.83 15.78 -3.93
CA SER A 191 6.62 15.12 -5.23
C SER A 191 5.40 15.71 -5.93
N ALA A 192 5.58 16.26 -7.13
CA ALA A 192 4.57 17.08 -7.82
C ALA A 192 3.34 16.29 -8.34
N ASP A 193 3.48 14.98 -8.48
CA ASP A 193 2.51 14.04 -9.05
C ASP A 193 1.82 13.16 -7.98
N ALA A 194 2.46 12.93 -6.84
CA ALA A 194 2.00 11.96 -5.85
C ALA A 194 0.60 12.24 -5.31
N ALA A 195 0.26 13.51 -5.06
CA ALA A 195 -1.08 13.90 -4.63
C ALA A 195 -2.16 13.62 -5.69
N ARG A 196 -1.83 13.82 -6.98
CA ARG A 196 -2.76 13.51 -8.08
C ARG A 196 -2.90 12.00 -8.30
N ALA A 197 -1.79 11.26 -8.22
CA ALA A 197 -1.83 9.81 -8.27
C ALA A 197 -2.64 9.21 -7.11
N ARG A 198 -2.58 9.83 -5.92
CA ARG A 198 -3.39 9.41 -4.76
C ARG A 198 -4.87 9.68 -4.99
N LEU A 199 -5.23 10.79 -5.63
CA LEU A 199 -6.61 11.05 -6.06
C LEU A 199 -7.08 10.02 -7.09
N ASP A 200 -6.27 9.72 -8.12
CA ASP A 200 -6.59 8.69 -9.12
C ASP A 200 -6.75 7.30 -8.49
N LEU A 201 -5.89 6.94 -7.54
CA LEU A 201 -6.02 5.72 -6.74
C LEU A 201 -7.34 5.68 -5.95
N HIS A 202 -7.73 6.80 -5.33
CA HIS A 202 -9.01 6.90 -4.62
C HIS A 202 -10.19 6.70 -5.55
N ASP A 203 -10.24 7.47 -6.65
CA ASP A 203 -11.31 7.45 -7.64
C ASP A 203 -11.48 6.08 -8.29
N ARG A 204 -10.35 5.42 -8.57
CA ARG A 204 -10.32 4.19 -9.36
C ARG A 204 -10.26 2.92 -8.55
N HIS A 205 -9.85 2.95 -7.28
CA HIS A 205 -9.59 1.73 -6.50
C HIS A 205 -10.01 1.86 -5.04
N LEU A 206 -9.34 2.73 -4.28
CA LEU A 206 -9.37 2.67 -2.81
C LEU A 206 -10.75 2.99 -2.24
N HIS A 207 -11.53 3.89 -2.86
CA HIS A 207 -12.91 4.17 -2.44
C HIS A 207 -13.83 2.95 -2.64
N VAL A 208 -13.62 2.16 -3.69
CA VAL A 208 -14.46 0.99 -3.98
C VAL A 208 -14.23 -0.14 -2.98
N VAL A 209 -12.96 -0.47 -2.70
CA VAL A 209 -12.65 -1.50 -1.69
C VAL A 209 -13.00 -1.03 -0.27
N ALA A 210 -12.77 0.24 0.07
CA ALA A 210 -13.12 0.76 1.40
C ALA A 210 -14.63 0.75 1.65
N GLY A 211 -15.43 1.24 0.69
CA GLY A 211 -16.89 1.25 0.79
C GLY A 211 -17.47 -0.17 0.79
N GLY A 212 -17.02 -1.03 -0.14
CA GLY A 212 -17.47 -2.42 -0.20
C GLY A 212 -17.12 -3.23 1.06
N LEU A 213 -15.93 -3.00 1.62
CA LEU A 213 -15.52 -3.59 2.90
C LEU A 213 -16.45 -3.14 4.03
N ALA A 214 -16.70 -1.84 4.16
CA ALA A 214 -17.57 -1.29 5.19
C ALA A 214 -19.01 -1.81 5.08
N ASP A 215 -19.57 -1.84 3.87
CA ASP A 215 -20.90 -2.39 3.60
C ASP A 215 -20.99 -3.86 4.00
N ARG A 216 -20.04 -4.68 3.55
CA ARG A 216 -20.05 -6.12 3.85
C ARG A 216 -19.84 -6.41 5.34
N MET A 217 -18.99 -5.62 5.99
CA MET A 217 -18.72 -5.72 7.43
C MET A 217 -19.93 -5.33 8.27
N ALA A 218 -20.77 -4.39 7.80
CA ALA A 218 -22.01 -4.00 8.49
C ALA A 218 -23.08 -5.11 8.50
N GLU A 219 -22.99 -6.07 7.57
CA GLU A 219 -23.85 -7.25 7.51
C GLU A 219 -23.38 -8.38 8.45
N GLU A 220 -22.12 -8.33 8.89
CA GLU A 220 -21.54 -9.31 9.80
C GLU A 220 -21.78 -8.99 11.27
N ARG A 221 -21.88 -10.05 12.08
CA ARG A 221 -22.10 -9.92 13.54
C ARG A 221 -20.81 -10.19 14.28
N GLY A 222 -20.59 -9.47 15.39
CA GLY A 222 -19.45 -9.73 16.27
C GLY A 222 -18.11 -9.38 15.63
N THR A 223 -18.09 -8.39 14.74
CA THR A 223 -16.91 -7.92 13.99
C THR A 223 -15.89 -7.20 14.87
N GLY A 224 -16.32 -6.65 16.01
CA GLY A 224 -15.47 -6.01 17.02
C GLY A 224 -14.55 -4.95 16.41
N LEU A 225 -13.25 -5.01 16.73
CA LEU A 225 -12.23 -4.10 16.22
C LEU A 225 -12.27 -3.95 14.69
N TYR A 226 -12.46 -5.05 13.95
CA TYR A 226 -12.44 -5.03 12.49
C TYR A 226 -13.67 -4.34 11.88
N GLY A 227 -14.80 -4.36 12.60
CA GLY A 227 -15.98 -3.57 12.26
C GLY A 227 -15.71 -2.07 12.30
N GLU A 228 -15.11 -1.61 13.40
CA GLU A 228 -14.75 -0.20 13.57
C GLU A 228 -13.67 0.22 12.56
N LEU A 229 -12.68 -0.63 12.31
CA LEU A 229 -11.64 -0.37 11.31
C LEU A 229 -12.21 -0.20 9.89
N ALA A 230 -13.12 -1.07 9.46
CA ALA A 230 -13.75 -0.95 8.15
C ALA A 230 -14.56 0.35 8.02
N ALA A 231 -15.37 0.66 9.04
CA ALA A 231 -16.17 1.88 9.04
C ALA A 231 -15.30 3.15 9.07
N PHE A 232 -14.17 3.13 9.78
CA PHE A 232 -13.23 4.25 9.79
C PHE A 232 -12.47 4.38 8.48
N LEU A 233 -12.03 3.28 7.86
CA LEU A 233 -11.35 3.30 6.57
C LEU A 233 -12.21 4.02 5.52
N ASP A 234 -13.50 3.67 5.41
CA ASP A 234 -14.43 4.30 4.47
C ASP A 234 -14.57 5.82 4.72
N ARG A 235 -14.77 6.23 5.97
CA ARG A 235 -14.83 7.67 6.34
C ARG A 235 -13.54 8.40 5.99
N PHE A 236 -12.40 7.80 6.29
CA PHE A 236 -11.09 8.41 6.09
C PHE A 236 -10.76 8.56 4.60
N VAL A 237 -10.96 7.50 3.81
CA VAL A 237 -10.76 7.49 2.36
C VAL A 237 -11.66 8.53 1.69
N THR A 238 -12.94 8.57 2.06
CA THR A 238 -13.90 9.56 1.54
C THR A 238 -13.46 11.00 1.83
N ALA A 239 -13.02 11.29 3.05
CA ALA A 239 -12.58 12.64 3.41
C ALA A 239 -11.27 13.04 2.72
N ASP A 240 -10.32 12.11 2.58
CA ASP A 240 -9.05 12.38 1.91
C ASP A 240 -9.23 12.59 0.40
N GLN A 241 -10.06 11.78 -0.25
CA GLN A 241 -10.47 11.96 -1.63
C GLN A 241 -11.13 13.33 -1.84
N ALA A 242 -12.09 13.69 -0.99
CA ALA A 242 -12.78 14.99 -1.07
C ALA A 242 -11.79 16.16 -0.93
N ALA A 243 -10.86 16.09 0.03
CA ALA A 243 -9.85 17.13 0.21
C ALA A 243 -8.89 17.25 -0.99
N LEU A 244 -8.55 16.13 -1.64
CA LEU A 244 -7.74 16.12 -2.86
C LEU A 244 -8.51 16.66 -4.07
N ALA A 245 -9.76 16.27 -4.24
CA ALA A 245 -10.64 16.77 -5.29
C ALA A 245 -10.84 18.29 -5.16
N ASP A 246 -11.16 18.80 -3.96
CA ASP A 246 -11.29 20.25 -3.70
C ASP A 246 -10.02 21.03 -4.08
N ARG A 247 -8.85 20.44 -3.84
CA ARG A 247 -7.56 21.04 -4.19
C ARG A 247 -7.34 21.12 -5.70
N PHE A 248 -7.69 20.08 -6.45
CA PHE A 248 -7.37 19.97 -7.88
C PHE A 248 -8.49 20.44 -8.81
N GLU A 249 -9.74 20.23 -8.43
CA GLU A 249 -10.92 20.57 -9.22
C GLU A 249 -11.50 21.94 -8.81
N GLY A 250 -11.43 22.28 -7.53
CA GLY A 250 -11.79 23.61 -7.01
C GLY A 250 -10.78 24.71 -7.34
N GLY A 251 -9.61 24.33 -7.89
CA GLY A 251 -8.48 25.22 -8.21
C GLY A 251 -8.56 25.96 -9.55
N ASP A 252 -9.50 25.61 -10.44
CA ASP A 252 -9.69 26.29 -11.74
C ASP A 252 -10.42 27.65 -11.64
N ALA A 253 -10.62 28.15 -10.42
CA ALA A 253 -11.14 29.48 -10.14
C ALA A 253 -10.15 30.32 -9.33
N ARG A 254 -8.94 30.59 -9.86
CA ARG A 254 -8.13 31.76 -9.48
C ARG A 254 -7.05 32.13 -10.49
#